data_AF-A0AA36NIX5-F1
#
_entry.id   AF-A0AA36NIX5-F1
#
_cell.length_a   1.000
_cell.length_b   1.000
_cell.length_c   1.000
_cell.angle_alpha   90.00
_cell.angle_beta   90.00
_cell.angle_gamma   90.00
#
_symmetry.space_group_name_H-M   'P 1'
#
loop_
_entity.id
_entity.type
_entity.pdbx_description
1 polymer ?
#
loop_
_entity_poly.entity_id
_entity_poly.type
_entity_poly.pdbx_seq_one_letter_code
_entity_poly.pdbx_strand_id
1 'polypeptide(L)'
;MAGMRFEVRVGAVFLCLSLSRAAEQVCHDTPGWTNGYSACNNYVPVDPDCHEQGVVCHFYEAHPAFCAKGQNDPWMNCCTCGGGSTFDGKRPTTSPPPTVDIPVFNWLPGVKTMEHELGKLKQQMKPLEQGMHEVYAGLREPDFNAPPELEGHTEGEVNVVVLGLIFLVVIATSLGYLLDAQWAASGAAPGPAGRSPAWATAMMATSYVLLLPGLTQVLFSFNIVVNVLGHRINVQPEKDEKACTETVTGLVQLLERTGSRTGAVLIILYAVVVPIVKLLLLALGELFRHSRARFLVALSRICIILVQSISKWACPDMFAYILLVHLVRLLHHDPIILTAAQLDVGFSCFSVFCVCSTVSSLGITLPELPGLKPRTFWLSRPVSFWLAAVLAVIFVLLFFAGLYMPCMALRIDERQLYPPNGSVPYSAKPIVESLAIPDLLKTDISILSCTVWLIQEIGSGEANSLFALVMFGFCVMVLTLADVLLLLAAALRLAKDDTSASTCSFYRWAKICRKLAMLDVSIMGVYVITFCMGIYKKQGIVVSTRPGLIVLILAEVAHTLIYWLVSGAMEAQVAQEEQTYEYKMAMAEEGEEVAAAEAPQKLELSCGGLKRFFTCSRLGSSCAEKPGLPVT
;
A
#
# COMPACT_ATOMS: atom_id res chain seq x y z
N MET A 1 8.35 -41.55 -0.46
CA MET A 1 7.13 -41.98 0.27
C MET A 1 6.07 -40.90 0.12
N ALA A 2 4.84 -41.32 -0.22
CA ALA A 2 3.55 -40.63 -0.27
C ALA A 2 3.50 -39.09 -0.39
N GLY A 3 2.92 -38.62 -1.50
CA GLY A 3 2.71 -37.21 -1.82
C GLY A 3 1.81 -36.47 -0.83
N MET A 4 2.29 -35.32 -0.39
CA MET A 4 1.53 -34.35 0.39
C MET A 4 1.05 -33.26 -0.57
N ARG A 5 -0.22 -33.32 -0.96
CA ARG A 5 -0.92 -32.19 -1.61
C ARG A 5 -1.17 -31.14 -0.52
N PHE A 6 -0.50 -29.99 -0.62
CA PHE A 6 -0.86 -28.80 0.12
C PHE A 6 -2.06 -28.14 -0.58
N GLU A 7 -3.28 -28.48 -0.16
CA GLU A 7 -4.42 -27.60 -0.38
C GLU A 7 -4.29 -26.42 0.60
N VAL A 8 -3.94 -25.25 0.08
CA VAL A 8 -4.06 -23.99 0.81
C VAL A 8 -5.54 -23.61 0.77
N ARG A 9 -6.32 -24.07 1.76
CA ARG A 9 -7.64 -23.48 2.06
C ARG A 9 -7.41 -22.13 2.73
N VAL A 10 -7.39 -21.07 1.92
CA VAL A 10 -7.51 -19.70 2.41
C VAL A 10 -8.89 -19.58 3.06
N GLY A 11 -8.91 -19.32 4.36
CA GLY A 11 -10.10 -19.31 5.20
C GLY A 11 -11.09 -18.22 4.77
N ALA A 12 -12.18 -18.64 4.15
CA ALA A 12 -13.44 -17.93 4.13
C ALA A 12 -14.15 -18.15 5.47
N VAL A 13 -13.71 -17.45 6.52
CA VAL A 13 -14.43 -17.39 7.82
C VAL A 13 -14.31 -15.97 8.34
N PHE A 14 -14.99 -15.01 7.71
CA PHE A 14 -15.36 -13.72 8.31
C PHE A 14 -16.37 -13.00 7.40
N LEU A 15 -17.53 -13.65 7.14
CA LEU A 15 -18.64 -13.01 6.45
C LEU A 15 -19.96 -13.72 6.78
N CYS A 16 -20.30 -13.75 8.06
CA CYS A 16 -21.65 -14.06 8.52
C CYS A 16 -21.80 -13.50 9.93
N LEU A 17 -22.31 -12.27 10.06
CA LEU A 17 -23.05 -11.78 11.23
C LEU A 17 -23.52 -10.34 10.99
N SER A 18 -24.63 -10.19 10.25
CA SER A 18 -25.55 -9.04 10.34
C SER A 18 -26.75 -9.22 9.41
N LEU A 19 -27.58 -10.22 9.70
CA LEU A 19 -28.98 -10.25 9.24
C LEU A 19 -29.86 -10.03 10.45
N SER A 20 -30.05 -8.76 10.80
CA SER A 20 -31.11 -8.35 11.73
C SER A 20 -32.45 -8.58 11.03
N ARG A 21 -33.25 -9.51 11.55
CA ARG A 21 -34.67 -9.61 11.22
C ARG A 21 -35.35 -8.31 11.65
N ALA A 22 -35.72 -7.47 10.69
CA ALA A 22 -36.70 -6.43 10.91
C ALA A 22 -38.05 -7.11 11.21
N ALA A 23 -38.68 -6.71 12.31
CA ALA A 23 -40.03 -7.13 12.64
C ALA A 23 -41.00 -6.49 11.65
N GLU A 24 -41.90 -7.31 11.10
CA GLU A 24 -42.99 -6.91 10.22
C GLU A 24 -43.96 -6.01 10.99
N GLN A 25 -43.86 -4.69 10.81
CA GLN A 25 -44.82 -3.72 11.31
C GLN A 25 -45.84 -3.43 10.21
N VAL A 26 -47.09 -3.81 10.46
CA VAL A 26 -48.24 -3.50 9.60
C VAL A 26 -48.54 -2.00 9.70
N CYS A 27 -48.46 -1.25 8.60
CA CYS A 27 -48.83 0.17 8.59
C CYS A 27 -50.36 0.31 8.58
N HIS A 28 -50.91 1.22 9.40
CA HIS A 28 -52.34 1.54 9.45
C HIS A 28 -52.56 2.98 8.98
N ASP A 29 -53.56 3.19 8.11
CA ASP A 29 -53.95 4.53 7.66
C ASP A 29 -54.44 5.39 8.84
N THR A 30 -54.00 6.64 8.90
CA THR A 30 -54.48 7.61 9.90
C THR A 30 -55.79 8.25 9.42
N PRO A 31 -56.91 8.14 10.16
CA PRO A 31 -58.20 8.67 9.70
C PRO A 31 -58.16 10.18 9.45
N GLY A 32 -58.54 10.62 8.25
CA GLY A 32 -58.66 12.04 7.89
C GLY A 32 -57.40 12.70 7.34
N TRP A 33 -56.34 11.93 7.04
CA TRP A 33 -55.12 12.44 6.43
C TRP A 33 -55.08 12.14 4.94
N THR A 34 -54.86 13.17 4.11
CA THR A 34 -54.77 13.05 2.65
C THR A 34 -53.55 13.82 2.13
N ASN A 35 -52.66 13.11 1.44
CA ASN A 35 -51.62 13.68 0.58
C ASN A 35 -52.31 14.29 -0.65
N GLY A 36 -52.51 15.61 -0.60
CA GLY A 36 -53.36 16.37 -1.50
C GLY A 36 -53.32 15.98 -2.98
N TYR A 37 -54.46 16.22 -3.63
CA TYR A 37 -54.87 15.93 -5.02
C TYR A 37 -53.82 16.10 -6.14
N SER A 38 -52.72 16.81 -5.90
CA SER A 38 -51.68 17.11 -6.90
C SER A 38 -50.84 15.90 -7.32
N ALA A 39 -50.73 14.87 -6.48
CA ALA A 39 -49.96 13.66 -6.81
C ALA A 39 -50.65 12.81 -7.91
N CYS A 40 -51.97 12.72 -7.89
CA CYS A 40 -52.71 11.94 -8.89
C CYS A 40 -52.81 12.64 -10.26
N ASN A 41 -52.78 13.97 -10.32
CA ASN A 41 -53.04 14.70 -11.56
C ASN A 41 -51.84 14.85 -12.50
N ASN A 42 -50.60 14.67 -12.01
CA ASN A 42 -49.43 15.09 -12.79
C ASN A 42 -48.60 13.96 -13.42
N TYR A 43 -48.75 12.68 -13.03
CA TYR A 43 -47.76 11.67 -13.46
C TYR A 43 -48.22 10.23 -13.77
N VAL A 44 -49.51 9.88 -13.76
CA VAL A 44 -49.93 8.49 -14.06
C VAL A 44 -51.28 8.44 -14.79
N PRO A 45 -51.45 7.62 -15.84
CA PRO A 45 -52.78 7.28 -16.35
C PRO A 45 -53.51 6.40 -15.32
N VAL A 46 -54.46 7.01 -14.59
CA VAL A 46 -55.55 6.40 -13.80
C VAL A 46 -55.25 4.98 -13.27
N ASP A 47 -54.40 4.91 -12.25
CA ASP A 47 -54.23 3.70 -11.45
C ASP A 47 -55.53 3.48 -10.63
N PRO A 48 -56.11 2.25 -10.56
CA PRO A 48 -57.32 1.97 -9.77
C PRO A 48 -57.23 2.35 -8.28
N ASP A 49 -56.03 2.55 -7.75
CA ASP A 49 -55.79 2.90 -6.35
C ASP A 49 -55.69 4.42 -6.07
N CYS A 50 -55.94 5.27 -7.08
CA CYS A 50 -56.09 6.72 -6.86
C CYS A 50 -57.54 7.06 -6.47
N HIS A 51 -57.75 7.41 -5.21
CA HIS A 51 -59.04 7.90 -4.72
C HIS A 51 -59.14 9.42 -4.81
N GLU A 52 -60.36 9.98 -4.74
CA GLU A 52 -60.58 11.44 -4.63
C GLU A 52 -59.85 12.07 -3.43
N GLN A 53 -59.43 11.23 -2.47
CA GLN A 53 -58.72 11.60 -1.26
C GLN A 53 -57.18 11.46 -1.37
N GLY A 54 -56.63 11.18 -2.55
CA GLY A 54 -55.18 10.99 -2.74
C GLY A 54 -54.75 9.52 -2.74
N VAL A 55 -53.46 9.29 -2.50
CA VAL A 55 -52.82 7.96 -2.62
C VAL A 55 -52.67 7.33 -1.24
N VAL A 56 -53.30 6.17 -1.04
CA VAL A 56 -53.32 5.43 0.24
C VAL A 56 -52.00 4.70 0.53
N CYS A 57 -51.74 4.32 1.79
CA CYS A 57 -50.48 3.68 2.19
C CYS A 57 -50.13 2.43 1.36
N HIS A 58 -51.14 1.65 0.94
CA HIS A 58 -50.96 0.47 0.10
C HIS A 58 -50.23 0.79 -1.23
N PHE A 59 -50.44 1.98 -1.80
CA PHE A 59 -49.77 2.38 -3.03
C PHE A 59 -48.26 2.58 -2.83
N TYR A 60 -47.83 3.16 -1.72
CA TYR A 60 -46.41 3.35 -1.41
C TYR A 60 -45.72 2.06 -1.01
N GLU A 61 -46.46 1.14 -0.38
CA GLU A 61 -46.01 -0.22 -0.12
C GLU A 61 -45.74 -0.96 -1.43
N ALA A 62 -46.63 -0.82 -2.42
CA ALA A 62 -46.45 -1.39 -3.76
C ALA A 62 -45.38 -0.67 -4.60
N HIS A 63 -45.14 0.63 -4.35
CA HIS A 63 -44.25 1.48 -5.16
C HIS A 63 -43.23 2.27 -4.32
N PRO A 64 -42.31 1.60 -3.59
CA PRO A 64 -41.38 2.26 -2.66
C PRO A 64 -40.43 3.27 -3.33
N ALA A 65 -40.18 3.13 -4.64
CA ALA A 65 -39.38 4.08 -5.42
C ALA A 65 -40.00 5.49 -5.51
N PHE A 66 -41.31 5.64 -5.28
CA PHE A 66 -41.97 6.96 -5.25
C PHE A 66 -41.67 7.74 -3.96
N CYS A 67 -41.37 7.06 -2.85
CA CYS A 67 -40.89 7.72 -1.63
C CYS A 67 -39.46 8.26 -1.80
N ALA A 68 -38.62 7.56 -2.58
CA ALA A 68 -37.20 7.85 -2.70
C ALA A 68 -36.87 9.18 -3.43
N LYS A 69 -37.85 9.86 -4.05
CA LYS A 69 -37.65 11.17 -4.68
C LYS A 69 -37.83 12.36 -3.72
N GLY A 70 -38.28 12.13 -2.48
CA GLY A 70 -38.23 13.10 -1.40
C GLY A 70 -37.04 12.81 -0.48
N GLN A 71 -36.27 13.82 -0.10
CA GLN A 71 -35.04 13.72 0.72
C GLN A 71 -35.31 13.28 2.18
N ASN A 72 -35.88 12.10 2.45
CA ASN A 72 -35.93 11.53 3.81
C ASN A 72 -35.98 10.00 3.79
N ASP A 73 -35.24 9.39 4.71
CA ASP A 73 -35.01 7.94 4.84
C ASP A 73 -36.27 7.07 4.98
N PRO A 74 -36.29 5.81 4.48
CA PRO A 74 -37.48 4.96 4.43
C PRO A 74 -38.05 4.54 5.80
N TRP A 75 -37.22 4.49 6.84
CA TRP A 75 -37.60 3.96 8.16
C TRP A 75 -38.23 5.00 9.10
N MET A 76 -38.22 6.28 8.72
CA MET A 76 -38.86 7.37 9.50
C MET A 76 -40.33 7.62 9.12
N ASN A 77 -40.91 6.84 8.19
CA ASN A 77 -42.01 7.36 7.36
C ASN A 77 -43.31 6.55 7.34
N CYS A 78 -43.64 5.77 8.37
CA CYS A 78 -45.01 5.22 8.52
C CYS A 78 -45.94 6.01 9.45
N CYS A 79 -45.61 7.24 9.89
CA CYS A 79 -46.58 8.09 10.60
C CYS A 79 -46.49 9.61 10.36
N THR A 80 -45.45 10.14 9.69
CA THR A 80 -45.24 11.60 9.73
C THR A 80 -44.45 12.18 8.54
N CYS A 81 -44.78 11.81 7.30
CA CYS A 81 -44.25 12.54 6.12
C CYS A 81 -45.15 13.73 5.79
N GLY A 82 -44.78 14.89 6.32
CA GLY A 82 -45.55 16.13 6.31
C GLY A 82 -45.96 16.70 4.94
N GLY A 83 -46.90 17.65 5.02
CA GLY A 83 -47.22 18.55 3.90
C GLY A 83 -48.63 18.45 3.34
N GLY A 84 -49.61 17.91 4.07
CA GLY A 84 -51.01 18.03 3.67
C GLY A 84 -51.49 19.49 3.79
N SER A 85 -51.86 20.11 2.67
CA SER A 85 -52.76 21.26 2.67
C SER A 85 -54.21 20.78 2.70
N THR A 86 -55.12 21.55 3.29
CA THR A 86 -56.56 21.32 3.09
C THR A 86 -56.92 21.44 1.60
N PHE A 87 -58.15 21.08 1.22
CA PHE A 87 -58.67 21.20 -0.15
C PHE A 87 -58.44 22.61 -0.77
N ASP A 88 -58.24 23.63 0.06
CA ASP A 88 -58.00 25.02 -0.32
C ASP A 88 -56.51 25.42 -0.39
N GLY A 89 -55.56 24.48 -0.30
CA GLY A 89 -54.12 24.77 -0.38
C GLY A 89 -53.52 25.44 0.85
N LYS A 90 -54.26 25.55 1.97
CA LYS A 90 -53.75 26.14 3.22
C LYS A 90 -53.04 25.06 4.05
N ARG A 91 -51.80 25.34 4.46
CA ARG A 91 -51.18 24.61 5.58
C ARG A 91 -52.05 24.86 6.83
N PRO A 92 -52.28 23.87 7.70
CA PRO A 92 -52.83 24.13 9.01
C PRO A 92 -51.81 25.00 9.76
N THR A 93 -52.01 26.31 9.71
CA THR A 93 -51.43 27.21 10.70
C THR A 93 -52.02 26.76 12.02
N THR A 94 -51.18 26.30 12.93
CA THR A 94 -51.50 26.46 14.35
C THR A 94 -51.98 27.90 14.49
N SER A 95 -53.25 28.06 14.87
CA SER A 95 -53.75 29.37 15.27
C SER A 95 -52.70 29.98 16.19
N PRO A 96 -52.25 31.24 15.95
CA PRO A 96 -51.34 31.87 16.89
C PRO A 96 -51.95 31.70 18.29
N PRO A 97 -51.16 31.26 19.29
CA PRO A 97 -51.70 31.09 20.63
C PRO A 97 -52.46 32.36 20.98
N PRO A 98 -53.73 32.25 21.44
CA PRO A 98 -54.50 33.44 21.75
C PRO A 98 -53.65 34.31 22.66
N THR A 99 -53.40 35.54 22.24
CA THR A 99 -52.83 36.57 23.10
C THR A 99 -53.88 36.82 24.16
N VAL A 100 -53.84 36.03 25.23
CA VAL A 100 -54.60 36.30 26.44
C VAL A 100 -53.93 37.53 27.05
N ASP A 101 -54.45 38.71 26.74
CA ASP A 101 -54.23 39.88 27.58
C ASP A 101 -54.83 39.53 28.94
N ILE A 102 -53.97 39.18 29.89
CA ILE A 102 -54.33 39.03 31.30
C ILE A 102 -54.08 40.40 31.95
N PRO A 103 -55.07 41.30 32.06
CA PRO A 103 -54.91 42.63 32.66
C PRO A 103 -54.64 42.61 34.18
N VAL A 104 -54.31 41.46 34.77
CA VAL A 104 -54.26 41.25 36.23
C VAL A 104 -52.83 41.29 36.81
N PHE A 105 -51.77 41.36 36.00
CA PHE A 105 -50.38 41.32 36.52
C PHE A 105 -49.66 42.67 36.62
N ASN A 106 -50.28 43.79 36.20
CA ASN A 106 -49.62 45.11 36.17
C ASN A 106 -49.33 45.75 37.54
N TRP A 107 -49.82 45.17 38.65
CA TRP A 107 -49.63 45.69 40.01
C TRP A 107 -48.55 44.95 40.82
N LEU A 108 -47.95 43.87 40.28
CA LEU A 108 -46.90 43.13 40.98
C LEU A 108 -45.57 43.91 40.92
N PRO A 109 -45.02 44.35 42.08
CA PRO A 109 -43.73 45.02 42.14
C PRO A 109 -42.63 44.02 41.75
N GLY A 110 -42.25 44.03 40.47
CA GLY A 110 -41.26 43.12 39.89
C GLY A 110 -41.37 42.93 38.38
N VAL A 111 -42.54 43.21 37.79
CA VAL A 111 -42.76 43.03 36.33
C VAL A 111 -41.88 43.96 35.49
N LYS A 112 -41.74 45.22 35.88
CA LYS A 112 -40.82 46.16 35.21
C LYS A 112 -39.36 45.72 35.28
N THR A 113 -38.98 45.06 36.37
CA THR A 113 -37.63 44.51 36.54
C THR A 113 -37.44 43.29 35.63
N MET A 114 -38.44 42.42 35.50
CA MET A 114 -38.42 41.31 34.54
C MET A 114 -38.36 41.78 33.09
N GLU A 115 -39.14 42.79 32.69
CA GLU A 115 -39.08 43.33 31.31
C GLU A 115 -37.70 43.92 31.00
N HIS A 116 -37.07 44.60 31.97
CA HIS A 116 -35.73 45.14 31.80
C HIS A 116 -34.68 44.03 31.68
N GLU A 117 -34.75 43.00 32.53
CA GLU A 117 -33.84 41.85 32.47
C GLU A 117 -34.06 41.00 31.20
N LEU A 118 -35.31 40.79 30.77
CA LEU A 118 -35.63 40.12 29.50
C LEU A 118 -35.12 40.92 28.29
N GLY A 119 -35.19 42.26 28.37
CA GLY A 119 -34.60 43.15 27.37
C GLY A 119 -33.09 42.99 27.26
N LYS A 120 -32.38 42.93 28.40
CA LYS A 120 -30.94 42.63 28.44
C LYS A 120 -30.63 41.24 27.88
N LEU A 121 -31.41 40.22 28.26
CA LEU A 121 -31.24 38.83 27.79
C LEU A 121 -31.46 38.74 26.29
N LYS A 122 -32.49 39.39 25.74
CA LYS A 122 -32.73 39.48 24.30
C LYS A 122 -31.58 40.19 23.58
N GLN A 123 -31.03 41.25 24.17
CA GLN A 123 -29.89 41.96 23.61
C GLN A 123 -28.60 41.12 23.66
N GLN A 124 -28.43 40.29 24.69
CA GLN A 124 -27.36 39.28 24.79
C GLN A 124 -27.57 38.11 23.82
N MET A 125 -28.81 37.79 23.45
CA MET A 125 -29.14 36.73 22.49
C MET A 125 -29.08 37.17 21.02
N LYS A 126 -29.09 38.48 20.70
CA LYS A 126 -29.01 38.96 19.30
C LYS A 126 -27.82 38.39 18.51
N PRO A 127 -26.58 38.35 19.04
CA PRO A 127 -25.46 37.74 18.33
C PRO A 127 -25.65 36.24 18.07
N LEU A 128 -26.33 35.54 18.99
CA LEU A 128 -26.67 34.12 18.83
C LEU A 128 -27.72 33.93 17.74
N GLU A 129 -28.75 34.78 17.71
CA GLU A 129 -29.80 34.75 16.68
C GLU A 129 -29.24 35.07 15.29
N GLN A 130 -28.34 36.05 15.18
CA GLN A 130 -27.61 36.35 13.94
C GLN A 130 -26.74 35.18 13.49
N GLY A 131 -25.93 34.61 14.40
CA GLY A 131 -25.13 33.44 14.10
C GLY A 131 -26.00 32.27 13.63
N MET A 132 -27.14 32.01 14.29
CA MET A 132 -28.06 30.94 13.91
C MET A 132 -28.68 31.18 12.52
N HIS A 133 -28.99 32.43 12.16
CA HIS A 133 -29.45 32.76 10.81
C HIS A 133 -28.36 32.54 9.75
N GLU A 134 -27.10 32.90 10.02
CA GLU A 134 -25.96 32.61 9.15
C GLU A 134 -25.79 31.10 8.96
N VAL A 135 -25.91 30.31 10.05
CA VAL A 135 -25.89 28.84 9.99
C VAL A 135 -26.96 28.31 9.06
N TYR A 136 -28.21 28.73 9.26
CA TYR A 136 -29.33 28.25 8.42
C TYR A 136 -29.24 28.73 6.98
N ALA A 137 -28.61 29.87 6.71
CA ALA A 137 -28.36 30.35 5.36
C ALA A 137 -27.32 29.47 4.66
N GLY A 138 -26.20 29.16 5.33
CA GLY A 138 -25.17 28.27 4.81
C GLY A 138 -25.66 26.82 4.58
N LEU A 139 -26.49 26.29 5.49
CA LEU A 139 -27.14 24.98 5.30
C LEU A 139 -28.08 24.92 4.08
N ARG A 140 -28.52 26.06 3.56
CA ARG A 140 -29.36 26.14 2.34
C ARG A 140 -28.54 26.33 1.07
N GLU A 141 -27.22 26.49 1.18
CA GLU A 141 -26.38 26.56 -0.01
C GLU A 141 -26.42 25.19 -0.74
N PRO A 142 -26.69 25.18 -2.05
CA PRO A 142 -26.94 23.94 -2.80
C PRO A 142 -25.72 23.02 -2.84
N ASP A 143 -24.53 23.51 -2.51
CA ASP A 143 -23.27 22.80 -2.52
C ASP A 143 -22.83 22.32 -1.12
N PHE A 144 -23.60 22.56 -0.06
CA PHE A 144 -23.23 22.18 1.32
C PHE A 144 -22.91 20.67 1.46
N ASN A 145 -23.68 19.82 0.78
CA ASN A 145 -23.47 18.37 0.73
C ASN A 145 -22.84 17.89 -0.59
N ALA A 146 -22.36 18.80 -1.45
CA ALA A 146 -21.72 18.38 -2.68
C ALA A 146 -20.38 17.69 -2.36
N PRO A 147 -20.09 16.51 -2.93
CA PRO A 147 -18.84 15.82 -2.69
C PRO A 147 -17.66 16.73 -3.07
N PRO A 148 -16.52 16.63 -2.36
CA PRO A 148 -15.34 17.40 -2.70
C PRO A 148 -14.89 17.06 -4.13
N GLU A 149 -14.72 18.07 -4.96
CA GLU A 149 -14.13 17.90 -6.30
C GLU A 149 -12.63 17.65 -6.16
N LEU A 150 -12.12 16.69 -6.92
CA LEU A 150 -10.69 16.42 -7.08
C LEU A 150 -10.25 16.98 -8.44
N GLU A 151 -9.05 17.58 -8.50
CA GLU A 151 -8.49 18.13 -9.74
C GLU A 151 -7.67 17.09 -10.54
N GLY A 152 -7.50 15.88 -9.99
CA GLY A 152 -6.78 14.78 -10.64
C GLY A 152 -7.54 14.11 -11.79
N HIS A 153 -6.95 13.06 -12.35
CA HIS A 153 -7.62 12.27 -13.39
C HIS A 153 -8.85 11.54 -12.83
N THR A 154 -9.81 11.25 -13.69
CA THR A 154 -10.96 10.42 -13.30
C THR A 154 -10.51 8.98 -13.03
N GLU A 155 -11.21 8.27 -12.16
CA GLU A 155 -10.89 6.87 -11.82
C GLU A 155 -10.80 5.97 -13.08
N GLY A 156 -11.71 6.18 -14.05
CA GLY A 156 -11.70 5.46 -15.31
C GLY A 156 -10.43 5.69 -16.14
N GLU A 157 -9.94 6.94 -16.22
CA GLU A 157 -8.69 7.27 -16.90
C GLU A 157 -7.49 6.62 -16.19
N VAL A 158 -7.43 6.71 -14.86
CA VAL A 158 -6.39 6.06 -14.05
C VAL A 158 -6.37 4.55 -14.32
N ASN A 159 -7.52 3.89 -14.31
CA ASN A 159 -7.65 2.45 -14.54
C ASN A 159 -7.17 2.04 -15.94
N VAL A 160 -7.52 2.82 -16.98
CA VAL A 160 -7.03 2.57 -18.35
C VAL A 160 -5.51 2.70 -18.43
N VAL A 161 -4.93 3.72 -17.80
CA VAL A 161 -3.47 3.91 -17.77
C VAL A 161 -2.81 2.75 -17.03
N VAL A 162 -3.31 2.32 -15.87
CA VAL A 162 -2.78 1.18 -15.11
C VAL A 162 -2.76 -0.09 -15.96
N LEU A 163 -3.85 -0.41 -16.66
CA LEU A 163 -3.90 -1.56 -17.57
C LEU A 163 -2.87 -1.44 -18.71
N GLY A 164 -2.72 -0.24 -19.27
CA GLY A 164 -1.69 0.05 -20.27
C GLY A 164 -0.26 -0.17 -19.76
N LEU A 165 0.03 0.25 -18.52
CA LEU A 165 1.33 0.04 -17.87
C LEU A 165 1.63 -1.44 -17.67
N ILE A 166 0.65 -2.22 -17.19
CA ILE A 166 0.80 -3.67 -17.01
C ILE A 166 1.09 -4.34 -18.35
N PHE A 167 0.31 -4.03 -19.38
CA PHE A 167 0.49 -4.60 -20.72
C PHE A 167 1.86 -4.26 -21.31
N LEU A 168 2.30 -3.00 -21.17
CA LEU A 168 3.62 -2.55 -21.62
C LEU A 168 4.75 -3.36 -20.98
N VAL A 169 4.73 -3.53 -19.65
CA VAL A 169 5.75 -4.29 -18.92
C VAL A 169 5.72 -5.77 -19.29
N VAL A 170 4.54 -6.36 -19.41
CA VAL A 170 4.37 -7.77 -19.78
C VAL A 170 4.91 -8.03 -21.19
N ILE A 171 4.58 -7.18 -22.17
CA ILE A 171 5.12 -7.30 -23.53
C ILE A 171 6.63 -7.16 -23.54
N ALA A 172 7.17 -6.10 -22.93
CA ALA A 172 8.62 -5.84 -22.93
C ALA A 172 9.39 -7.01 -22.30
N THR A 173 8.90 -7.52 -21.17
CA THR A 173 9.51 -8.68 -20.48
C THR A 173 9.40 -9.95 -21.32
N SER A 174 8.25 -10.19 -21.94
CA SER A 174 8.02 -11.36 -22.80
C SER A 174 8.92 -11.34 -24.04
N LEU A 175 9.07 -10.18 -24.68
CA LEU A 175 9.99 -10.00 -25.80
C LEU A 175 11.44 -10.28 -25.39
N GLY A 176 11.88 -9.76 -24.24
CA GLY A 176 13.21 -10.07 -23.70
C GLY A 176 13.39 -11.56 -23.42
N TYR A 177 12.38 -12.24 -22.88
CA TYR A 177 12.42 -13.69 -22.66
C TYR A 177 12.51 -14.49 -23.97
N LEU A 178 11.74 -14.10 -24.99
CA LEU A 178 11.80 -14.72 -26.32
C LEU A 178 13.17 -14.55 -26.97
N LEU A 179 13.82 -13.39 -26.79
CA LEU A 179 15.19 -13.15 -27.26
C LEU A 179 16.19 -14.07 -26.55
N ASP A 180 16.09 -14.22 -25.22
CA ASP A 180 16.92 -15.16 -24.46
C ASP A 180 16.73 -16.61 -24.96
N ALA A 181 15.48 -17.02 -25.23
CA ALA A 181 15.16 -18.35 -25.73
C ALA A 181 15.69 -18.59 -27.16
N GLN A 182 15.58 -17.60 -28.05
CA GLN A 182 16.11 -17.67 -29.42
C GLN A 182 17.63 -17.76 -29.44
N TRP A 183 18.32 -17.01 -28.58
CA TRP A 183 19.78 -17.12 -28.45
C TRP A 183 20.21 -18.49 -27.93
N ALA A 184 19.49 -19.04 -26.95
CA ALA A 184 19.74 -20.40 -26.47
C ALA A 184 19.51 -21.46 -27.56
N ALA A 185 18.45 -21.32 -28.37
CA ALA A 185 18.11 -22.26 -29.43
C ALA A 185 19.07 -22.21 -30.63
N SER A 186 19.65 -21.04 -30.92
CA SER A 186 20.52 -20.86 -32.11
C SER A 186 21.87 -21.57 -32.00
N GLY A 187 22.19 -22.17 -30.84
CA GLY A 187 23.50 -22.79 -30.60
C GLY A 187 24.68 -21.81 -30.67
N ALA A 188 24.41 -20.51 -30.91
CA ALA A 188 25.32 -19.45 -30.61
C ALA A 188 25.72 -19.67 -29.15
N ALA A 189 27.01 -19.94 -28.92
CA ALA A 189 27.53 -20.25 -27.59
C ALA A 189 26.85 -19.33 -26.58
N PRO A 190 26.30 -19.88 -25.47
CA PRO A 190 25.49 -19.11 -24.51
C PRO A 190 26.15 -17.76 -24.36
N GLY A 191 25.45 -16.70 -24.78
CA GLY A 191 26.07 -15.39 -25.06
C GLY A 191 27.09 -15.06 -23.96
N PRO A 192 28.25 -14.46 -24.33
CA PRO A 192 29.50 -14.50 -23.57
C PRO A 192 29.26 -14.73 -22.08
N ALA A 193 29.66 -15.91 -21.61
CA ALA A 193 29.32 -16.46 -20.30
C ALA A 193 29.21 -15.36 -19.23
N GLY A 194 27.97 -15.12 -18.77
CA GLY A 194 27.70 -14.11 -17.75
C GLY A 194 26.97 -12.85 -18.22
N ARG A 195 26.45 -12.72 -19.44
CA ARG A 195 25.56 -11.60 -19.81
C ARG A 195 24.29 -11.54 -18.94
N SER A 196 23.76 -10.34 -18.68
CA SER A 196 22.46 -10.15 -18.06
C SER A 196 21.35 -10.68 -18.99
N PRO A 197 20.34 -11.38 -18.45
CA PRO A 197 19.26 -11.91 -19.27
C PRO A 197 18.45 -10.75 -19.88
N ALA A 198 18.11 -10.88 -21.16
CA ALA A 198 17.44 -9.83 -21.93
C ALA A 198 16.08 -9.45 -21.34
N TRP A 199 15.34 -10.39 -20.73
CA TRP A 199 14.09 -10.07 -20.03
C TRP A 199 14.30 -9.06 -18.89
N ALA A 200 15.39 -9.19 -18.13
CA ALA A 200 15.69 -8.30 -17.01
C ALA A 200 16.11 -6.92 -17.51
N THR A 201 16.93 -6.88 -18.58
CA THR A 201 17.31 -5.61 -19.22
C THR A 201 16.10 -4.89 -19.82
N ALA A 202 15.20 -5.62 -20.49
CA ALA A 202 13.97 -5.05 -21.06
C ALA A 202 13.05 -4.49 -19.96
N MET A 203 12.79 -5.27 -18.90
CA MET A 203 12.01 -4.82 -17.74
C MET A 203 12.64 -3.59 -17.07
N MET A 204 13.97 -3.57 -16.90
CA MET A 204 14.69 -2.42 -16.35
C MET A 204 14.51 -1.19 -17.25
N ALA A 205 14.76 -1.30 -18.55
CA ALA A 205 14.63 -0.20 -19.50
C ALA A 205 13.21 0.38 -19.52
N THR A 206 12.18 -0.47 -19.64
CA THR A 206 10.78 -0.06 -19.59
C THR A 206 10.45 0.63 -18.26
N SER A 207 10.93 0.10 -17.13
CA SER A 207 10.70 0.72 -15.82
C SER A 207 11.25 2.15 -15.75
N TYR A 208 12.43 2.43 -16.31
CA TYR A 208 13.03 3.77 -16.31
C TYR A 208 12.35 4.74 -17.27
N VAL A 209 11.72 4.26 -18.35
CA VAL A 209 10.83 5.08 -19.17
C VAL A 209 9.63 5.54 -18.35
N LEU A 210 9.10 4.70 -17.45
CA LEU A 210 7.99 5.02 -16.56
C LEU A 210 8.37 5.91 -15.37
N LEU A 211 9.65 6.01 -15.03
CA LEU A 211 10.12 6.92 -13.97
C LEU A 211 9.79 8.38 -14.32
N LEU A 212 9.95 8.80 -15.58
CA LEU A 212 9.71 10.19 -15.98
C LEU A 212 8.25 10.63 -15.75
N PRO A 213 7.21 9.95 -16.28
CA PRO A 213 5.83 10.28 -15.95
C PRO A 213 5.51 10.06 -14.46
N GLY A 214 6.17 9.11 -13.79
CA GLY A 214 6.03 8.94 -12.34
C GLY A 214 6.50 10.15 -11.52
N LEU A 215 7.47 10.93 -12.04
CA LEU A 215 7.97 12.14 -11.40
C LEU A 215 7.18 13.40 -11.77
N THR A 216 6.63 13.45 -12.98
CA THR A 216 6.01 14.68 -13.54
C THR A 216 4.48 14.70 -13.47
N GLN A 217 3.83 13.54 -13.41
CA GLN A 217 2.37 13.44 -13.29
C GLN A 217 1.93 13.56 -11.82
N VAL A 218 0.64 13.85 -11.62
CA VAL A 218 0.02 13.91 -10.28
C VAL A 218 0.18 12.55 -9.61
N LEU A 219 0.73 12.53 -8.38
CA LEU A 219 0.90 11.32 -7.60
C LEU A 219 -0.38 10.99 -6.83
N PHE A 220 -0.91 11.98 -6.16
CA PHE A 220 -2.14 11.88 -5.39
C PHE A 220 -2.84 13.25 -5.37
N SER A 221 -4.15 13.21 -5.21
CA SER A 221 -4.99 14.38 -5.04
C SER A 221 -5.87 14.17 -3.83
N PHE A 222 -6.02 15.20 -3.00
CA PHE A 222 -6.97 15.16 -1.91
C PHE A 222 -7.62 16.52 -1.65
N ASN A 223 -8.83 16.47 -1.11
CA ASN A 223 -9.61 17.62 -0.74
C ASN A 223 -10.32 17.33 0.59
N ILE A 224 -10.16 18.23 1.56
CA ILE A 224 -10.73 18.14 2.90
C ILE A 224 -11.64 19.34 3.09
N VAL A 225 -12.92 19.06 3.22
CA VAL A 225 -13.96 20.06 3.44
C VAL A 225 -14.54 19.82 4.83
N VAL A 226 -14.49 20.85 5.68
CA VAL A 226 -15.11 20.83 7.00
C VAL A 226 -16.34 21.72 6.96
N ASN A 227 -17.49 21.10 7.17
CA ASN A 227 -18.78 21.75 7.27
C ASN A 227 -19.05 22.08 8.73
N VAL A 228 -18.86 23.34 9.10
CA VAL A 228 -19.13 23.83 10.46
C VAL A 228 -20.22 24.88 10.38
N LEU A 229 -21.36 24.59 11.02
CA LEU A 229 -22.43 25.58 11.21
C LEU A 229 -22.89 26.19 9.87
N GLY A 230 -23.18 25.36 8.87
CA GLY A 230 -23.63 25.82 7.56
C GLY A 230 -22.51 26.40 6.68
N HIS A 231 -21.32 26.64 7.21
CA HIS A 231 -20.19 27.11 6.42
C HIS A 231 -19.35 25.94 5.93
N ARG A 232 -19.10 25.93 4.63
CA ARG A 232 -18.18 25.03 3.96
C ARG A 232 -16.76 25.60 3.99
N ILE A 233 -15.85 24.94 4.70
CA ILE A 233 -14.46 25.40 4.86
C ILE A 233 -13.54 24.39 4.20
N ASN A 234 -12.89 24.80 3.12
CA ASN A 234 -11.85 24.00 2.50
C ASN A 234 -10.56 24.15 3.32
N VAL A 235 -10.06 23.05 3.87
CA VAL A 235 -8.78 23.01 4.59
C VAL A 235 -7.68 22.91 3.55
N GLN A 236 -7.28 24.06 2.99
CA GLN A 236 -6.32 24.14 1.90
C GLN A 236 -5.12 25.04 2.21
N PRO A 237 -3.95 24.69 1.64
CA PRO A 237 -2.73 25.49 1.78
C PRO A 237 -2.81 26.83 1.02
N GLU A 238 -3.51 26.88 -0.12
CA GLU A 238 -3.57 28.03 -1.03
C GLU A 238 -5.03 28.43 -1.30
N LYS A 239 -5.30 29.74 -1.47
CA LYS A 239 -6.66 30.32 -1.48
C LYS A 239 -7.43 30.10 -2.79
N ASP A 240 -6.76 29.66 -3.86
CA ASP A 240 -7.31 29.68 -5.22
C ASP A 240 -7.46 28.28 -5.86
N GLU A 241 -6.99 27.21 -5.21
CA GLU A 241 -7.04 25.84 -5.74
C GLU A 241 -8.15 25.03 -5.09
N LYS A 242 -8.90 24.22 -5.84
CA LYS A 242 -10.04 23.45 -5.30
C LYS A 242 -9.64 22.14 -4.64
N ALA A 243 -8.46 21.62 -4.95
CA ALA A 243 -7.92 20.41 -4.34
C ALA A 243 -6.41 20.53 -4.20
N CYS A 244 -5.82 19.82 -3.24
CA CYS A 244 -4.37 19.69 -3.17
C CYS A 244 -3.95 18.58 -4.14
N THR A 245 -3.34 18.97 -5.26
CA THR A 245 -2.75 18.04 -6.23
C THR A 245 -1.23 18.10 -6.12
N GLU A 246 -0.61 16.95 -5.83
CA GLU A 246 0.83 16.92 -5.59
C GLU A 246 1.54 16.09 -6.66
N THR A 247 2.46 16.74 -7.37
CA THR A 247 3.51 16.08 -8.17
C THR A 247 4.79 16.01 -7.32
N VAL A 248 5.75 15.14 -7.64
CA VAL A 248 7.05 15.12 -6.92
C VAL A 248 7.73 16.48 -7.01
N THR A 249 7.69 17.10 -8.19
CA THR A 249 8.26 18.43 -8.42
C THR A 249 7.52 19.53 -7.65
N GLY A 250 6.20 19.46 -7.58
CA GLY A 250 5.36 20.39 -6.81
C GLY A 250 5.67 20.31 -5.32
N LEU A 251 5.68 19.10 -4.77
CA LEU A 251 6.00 18.85 -3.36
C LEU A 251 7.41 19.33 -3.00
N VAL A 252 8.40 19.13 -3.87
CA VAL A 252 9.78 19.63 -3.67
C VAL A 252 9.81 21.16 -3.65
N GLN A 253 9.15 21.82 -4.61
CA GLN A 253 9.07 23.28 -4.64
C GLN A 253 8.35 23.83 -3.41
N LEU A 254 7.29 23.16 -2.97
CA LEU A 254 6.54 23.53 -1.77
C LEU A 254 7.37 23.38 -0.50
N LEU A 255 8.14 22.29 -0.38
CA LEU A 255 9.08 22.08 0.73
C LEU A 255 10.19 23.15 0.75
N GLU A 256 10.69 23.54 -0.43
CA GLU A 256 11.68 24.61 -0.54
C GLU A 256 11.11 25.97 -0.12
N ARG A 257 9.92 26.34 -0.63
CA ARG A 257 9.24 27.60 -0.31
C ARG A 257 8.84 27.71 1.16
N THR A 258 8.41 26.61 1.76
CA THR A 258 8.04 26.56 3.18
C THR A 258 9.23 26.45 4.14
N GLY A 259 10.44 26.32 3.60
CA GLY A 259 11.69 26.36 4.36
C GLY A 259 12.21 24.99 4.83
N SER A 260 11.57 23.88 4.46
CA SER A 260 12.04 22.52 4.76
C SER A 260 12.98 21.99 3.66
N ARG A 261 14.14 22.63 3.56
CA ARG A 261 15.18 22.23 2.59
C ARG A 261 15.63 20.78 2.80
N THR A 262 15.71 20.32 4.05
CA THR A 262 16.08 18.93 4.36
C THR A 262 15.06 17.94 3.80
N GLY A 263 13.75 18.24 3.94
CA GLY A 263 12.69 17.40 3.36
C GLY A 263 12.79 17.35 1.83
N ALA A 264 12.95 18.51 1.19
CA ALA A 264 13.13 18.60 -0.27
C ALA A 264 14.33 17.76 -0.75
N VAL A 265 15.48 17.88 -0.08
CA VAL A 265 16.69 17.10 -0.39
C VAL A 265 16.45 15.59 -0.22
N LEU A 266 15.76 15.17 0.84
CA LEU A 266 15.44 13.75 1.05
C LEU A 266 14.53 13.19 -0.05
N ILE A 267 13.51 13.93 -0.47
CA ILE A 267 12.63 13.51 -1.56
C ILE A 267 13.41 13.42 -2.88
N ILE A 268 14.21 14.45 -3.24
CA ILE A 268 15.05 14.43 -4.43
C ILE A 268 16.05 13.26 -4.38
N LEU A 269 16.63 12.99 -3.21
CA LEU A 269 17.59 11.91 -3.00
C LEU A 269 16.96 10.55 -3.37
N TYR A 270 15.77 10.25 -2.83
CA TYR A 270 15.12 8.97 -3.07
C TYR A 270 14.46 8.87 -4.45
N ALA A 271 13.76 9.91 -4.90
CA ALA A 271 12.99 9.87 -6.14
C ALA A 271 13.85 10.05 -7.41
N VAL A 272 14.99 10.74 -7.33
CA VAL A 272 15.81 11.08 -8.50
C VAL A 272 17.24 10.55 -8.38
N VAL A 273 17.94 10.87 -7.30
CA VAL A 273 19.38 10.55 -7.18
C VAL A 273 19.61 9.04 -7.09
N VAL A 274 18.86 8.33 -6.24
CA VAL A 274 18.98 6.87 -6.09
C VAL A 274 18.76 6.14 -7.43
N PRO A 275 17.70 6.42 -8.21
CA PRO A 275 17.54 5.86 -9.56
C PRO A 275 18.70 6.15 -10.52
N ILE A 276 19.24 7.37 -10.53
CA ILE A 276 20.36 7.75 -11.41
C ILE A 276 21.64 7.00 -10.99
N VAL A 277 21.98 7.02 -9.70
CA VAL A 277 23.15 6.30 -9.17
C VAL A 277 23.04 4.82 -9.49
N LYS A 278 21.84 4.24 -9.40
CA LYS A 278 21.58 2.86 -9.81
C LYS A 278 21.92 2.62 -11.29
N LEU A 279 21.47 3.46 -12.22
CA LEU A 279 21.81 3.31 -13.64
C LEU A 279 23.32 3.40 -13.89
N LEU A 280 23.98 4.36 -13.24
CA LEU A 280 25.43 4.54 -13.38
C LEU A 280 26.18 3.30 -12.86
N LEU A 281 25.79 2.78 -11.70
CA LEU A 281 26.38 1.55 -11.15
C LEU A 281 26.11 0.33 -12.04
N LEU A 282 24.93 0.22 -12.64
CA LEU A 282 24.63 -0.84 -13.61
C LEU A 282 25.48 -0.73 -14.87
N ALA A 283 25.61 0.47 -15.43
CA ALA A 283 26.43 0.72 -16.61
C ALA A 283 27.91 0.41 -16.35
N LEU A 284 28.45 0.83 -15.20
CA LEU A 284 29.81 0.50 -14.76
C LEU A 284 29.96 -1.01 -14.51
N GLY A 285 28.96 -1.64 -13.89
CA GLY A 285 28.91 -3.08 -13.66
C GLY A 285 29.02 -3.86 -14.96
N GLU A 286 28.25 -3.50 -15.97
CA GLU A 286 28.28 -4.17 -17.29
C GLU A 286 29.56 -3.85 -18.07
N LEU A 287 30.06 -2.61 -18.02
CA LEU A 287 31.29 -2.22 -18.71
C LEU A 287 32.51 -3.01 -18.23
N PHE A 288 32.62 -3.24 -16.92
CA PHE A 288 33.75 -3.94 -16.31
C PHE A 288 33.57 -5.45 -16.19
N ARG A 289 32.39 -5.99 -16.56
CA ARG A 289 32.05 -7.41 -16.39
C ARG A 289 33.01 -8.37 -17.08
N HIS A 290 33.45 -8.03 -18.29
CA HIS A 290 34.32 -8.85 -19.12
C HIS A 290 35.78 -8.36 -19.14
N SER A 291 36.17 -7.55 -18.16
CA SER A 291 37.53 -7.03 -18.10
C SER A 291 38.54 -8.14 -17.80
N ARG A 292 39.73 -8.07 -18.45
CA ARG A 292 40.84 -9.00 -18.17
C ARG A 292 41.43 -8.81 -16.76
N ALA A 293 41.26 -7.64 -16.16
CA ALA A 293 41.80 -7.35 -14.84
C ALA A 293 40.86 -7.83 -13.73
N ARG A 294 41.35 -8.70 -12.84
CA ARG A 294 40.59 -9.24 -11.69
C ARG A 294 39.95 -8.15 -10.82
N PHE A 295 40.67 -7.04 -10.59
CA PHE A 295 40.15 -5.90 -9.83
C PHE A 295 38.91 -5.26 -10.47
N LEU A 296 38.85 -5.17 -11.80
CA LEU A 296 37.70 -4.59 -12.50
C LEU A 296 36.46 -5.51 -12.44
N VAL A 297 36.66 -6.83 -12.48
CA VAL A 297 35.57 -7.80 -12.26
C VAL A 297 35.07 -7.74 -10.81
N ALA A 298 35.97 -7.56 -9.84
CA ALA A 298 35.60 -7.32 -8.45
C ALA A 298 34.75 -6.05 -8.29
N LEU A 299 35.15 -4.96 -8.94
CA LEU A 299 34.40 -3.71 -8.96
C LEU A 299 33.01 -3.91 -9.59
N SER A 300 32.92 -4.61 -10.73
CA SER A 300 31.64 -4.96 -11.37
C SER A 300 30.71 -5.70 -10.41
N ARG A 301 31.22 -6.70 -9.68
CA ARG A 301 30.46 -7.44 -8.67
C ARG A 301 29.93 -6.52 -7.58
N ILE A 302 30.78 -5.65 -7.03
CA ILE A 302 30.40 -4.69 -5.99
C ILE A 302 29.31 -3.75 -6.51
N CYS A 303 29.46 -3.21 -7.73
CA CYS A 303 28.45 -2.36 -8.35
C CYS A 303 27.08 -3.05 -8.45
N ILE A 304 27.04 -4.31 -8.90
CA ILE A 304 25.78 -5.07 -9.00
C ILE A 304 25.19 -5.37 -7.62
N ILE A 305 26.01 -5.75 -6.63
CA ILE A 305 25.55 -5.97 -5.24
C ILE A 305 24.97 -4.68 -4.65
N LEU A 306 25.62 -3.54 -4.90
CA LEU A 306 25.12 -2.23 -4.47
C LEU A 306 23.79 -1.94 -5.14
N VAL A 307 23.67 -2.11 -6.46
CA VAL A 307 22.41 -1.94 -7.20
C VAL A 307 21.31 -2.79 -6.60
N GLN A 308 21.54 -4.09 -6.40
CA GLN A 308 20.56 -5.00 -5.79
C GLN A 308 20.17 -4.60 -4.37
N SER A 309 21.03 -3.85 -3.67
CA SER A 309 20.76 -3.39 -2.30
C SER A 309 20.03 -2.05 -2.26
N ILE A 310 20.35 -1.12 -3.17
CA ILE A 310 19.73 0.21 -3.23
C ILE A 310 18.42 0.23 -4.04
N SER A 311 18.14 -0.80 -4.86
CA SER A 311 17.01 -0.78 -5.80
C SER A 311 15.66 -0.54 -5.14
N LYS A 312 15.42 -1.13 -3.96
CA LYS A 312 14.16 -0.93 -3.22
C LYS A 312 14.05 0.43 -2.54
N TRP A 313 15.16 1.15 -2.36
CA TRP A 313 15.19 2.45 -1.69
C TRP A 313 14.68 3.61 -2.55
N ALA A 314 14.27 3.36 -3.79
CA ALA A 314 13.57 4.35 -4.59
C ALA A 314 12.08 4.49 -4.21
N CYS A 315 11.56 3.63 -3.33
CA CYS A 315 10.12 3.53 -3.01
C CYS A 315 9.64 4.01 -1.61
N PRO A 316 10.44 4.61 -0.71
CA PRO A 316 9.94 5.06 0.59
C PRO A 316 8.72 5.99 0.50
N ASP A 317 8.74 6.93 -0.43
CA ASP A 317 7.69 7.91 -0.69
C ASP A 317 6.34 7.26 -1.04
N MET A 318 6.33 6.23 -1.87
CA MET A 318 5.10 5.53 -2.25
C MET A 318 4.35 4.93 -1.06
N PHE A 319 5.09 4.34 -0.11
CA PHE A 319 4.48 3.79 1.12
C PHE A 319 3.86 4.87 1.99
N ALA A 320 4.52 6.01 2.07
CA ALA A 320 4.01 7.18 2.76
C ALA A 320 2.72 7.72 2.12
N TYR A 321 2.66 7.81 0.79
CA TYR A 321 1.46 8.29 0.09
C TYR A 321 0.26 7.36 0.25
N ILE A 322 0.48 6.04 0.20
CA ILE A 322 -0.59 5.05 0.47
C ILE A 322 -1.21 5.30 1.85
N LEU A 323 -0.39 5.47 2.89
CA LEU A 323 -0.86 5.74 4.24
C LEU A 323 -1.52 7.12 4.37
N LEU A 324 -0.98 8.14 3.71
CA LEU A 324 -1.53 9.50 3.75
C LEU A 324 -2.92 9.56 3.11
N VAL A 325 -3.09 8.99 1.91
CA VAL A 325 -4.40 8.93 1.23
C VAL A 325 -5.41 8.19 2.11
N HIS A 326 -5.03 7.07 2.73
CA HIS A 326 -5.94 6.36 3.61
C HIS A 326 -6.28 7.17 4.88
N LEU A 327 -5.30 7.87 5.49
CA LEU A 327 -5.55 8.78 6.62
C LEU A 327 -6.56 9.89 6.29
N VAL A 328 -6.48 10.45 5.08
CA VAL A 328 -7.41 11.49 4.62
C VAL A 328 -8.80 10.90 4.37
N ARG A 329 -8.90 9.70 3.78
CA ARG A 329 -10.21 9.03 3.61
C ARG A 329 -10.84 8.67 4.95
N LEU A 330 -10.06 8.27 5.96
CA LEU A 330 -10.55 8.00 7.32
C LEU A 330 -11.07 9.25 8.05
N LEU A 331 -10.76 10.46 7.59
CA LEU A 331 -11.35 11.69 8.14
C LEU A 331 -12.79 11.89 7.69
N HIS A 332 -13.30 11.14 6.72
CA HIS A 332 -14.65 11.29 6.19
C HIS A 332 -15.72 10.96 7.24
N HIS A 333 -16.51 11.95 7.64
CA HIS A 333 -17.62 11.85 8.58
C HIS A 333 -18.78 12.73 8.09
N ASP A 334 -19.66 12.17 7.25
CA ASP A 334 -20.85 12.84 6.73
C ASP A 334 -21.81 13.27 7.87
N PRO A 335 -22.32 14.52 7.93
CA PRO A 335 -22.12 15.64 7.01
C PRO A 335 -21.04 16.65 7.42
N ILE A 336 -20.33 16.40 8.52
CA ILE A 336 -19.44 17.37 9.17
C ILE A 336 -18.10 17.48 8.45
N ILE A 337 -17.50 16.36 8.05
CA ILE A 337 -16.21 16.32 7.39
C ILE A 337 -16.35 15.53 6.10
N LEU A 338 -16.32 16.21 4.97
CA LEU A 338 -16.33 15.61 3.65
C LEU A 338 -14.90 15.56 3.15
N THR A 339 -14.33 14.36 3.05
CA THR A 339 -13.02 14.17 2.42
C THR A 339 -13.12 13.35 1.15
N ALA A 340 -12.28 13.69 0.19
CA ALA A 340 -12.00 12.90 -0.99
C ALA A 340 -10.48 12.84 -1.15
N ALA A 341 -9.95 11.67 -1.44
CA ALA A 341 -8.54 11.50 -1.75
C ALA A 341 -8.38 10.34 -2.73
N GLN A 342 -7.44 10.44 -3.65
CA GLN A 342 -7.14 9.37 -4.60
C GLN A 342 -5.66 9.31 -4.94
N LEU A 343 -5.19 8.10 -5.25
CA LEU A 343 -3.89 7.88 -5.89
C LEU A 343 -4.08 8.02 -7.40
N ASP A 344 -3.20 8.75 -8.08
CA ASP A 344 -3.36 9.17 -9.48
C ASP A 344 -2.31 8.49 -10.40
N VAL A 345 -2.25 8.86 -11.67
CA VAL A 345 -1.44 8.24 -12.73
C VAL A 345 0.06 8.22 -12.40
N GLY A 346 0.57 9.30 -11.78
CA GLY A 346 1.97 9.39 -11.36
C GLY A 346 2.34 8.30 -10.37
N PHE A 347 1.45 8.01 -9.40
CA PHE A 347 1.64 6.91 -8.46
C PHE A 347 1.74 5.57 -9.19
N SER A 348 0.84 5.28 -10.14
CA SER A 348 0.90 4.03 -10.92
C SER A 348 2.22 3.87 -11.66
N CYS A 349 2.68 4.92 -12.36
CA CYS A 349 3.93 4.90 -13.12
C CYS A 349 5.13 4.67 -12.21
N PHE A 350 5.17 5.38 -11.08
CA PHE A 350 6.27 5.31 -10.14
C PHE A 350 6.29 3.97 -9.36
N SER A 351 5.14 3.45 -8.94
CA SER A 351 5.00 2.12 -8.32
C SER A 351 5.46 1.00 -9.25
N VAL A 352 5.05 1.04 -10.52
CA VAL A 352 5.49 0.06 -11.53
C VAL A 352 6.99 0.16 -11.74
N PHE A 353 7.55 1.37 -11.84
CA PHE A 353 8.99 1.58 -11.87
C PHE A 353 9.66 0.89 -10.67
N CYS A 354 9.20 1.20 -9.46
CA CYS A 354 9.74 0.68 -8.20
C CYS A 354 9.81 -0.85 -8.14
N VAL A 355 8.70 -1.52 -8.45
CA VAL A 355 8.59 -2.98 -8.41
C VAL A 355 9.44 -3.60 -9.52
N CYS A 356 9.28 -3.15 -10.77
CA CYS A 356 9.99 -3.72 -11.92
C CYS A 356 11.50 -3.49 -11.82
N SER A 357 11.93 -2.32 -11.38
CA SER A 357 13.33 -1.96 -11.16
C SER A 357 13.96 -2.83 -10.07
N THR A 358 13.22 -3.16 -9.01
CA THR A 358 13.67 -4.09 -7.96
C THR A 358 13.77 -5.53 -8.48
N VAL A 359 12.72 -6.05 -9.12
CA VAL A 359 12.66 -7.41 -9.65
C VAL A 359 13.73 -7.65 -10.73
N SER A 360 13.87 -6.74 -11.69
CA SER A 360 14.88 -6.84 -12.74
C SER A 360 16.31 -6.84 -12.18
N SER A 361 16.58 -6.09 -11.11
CA SER A 361 17.91 -6.10 -10.47
C SER A 361 18.31 -7.46 -9.90
N LEU A 362 17.34 -8.27 -9.48
CA LEU A 362 17.56 -9.65 -9.02
C LEU A 362 17.82 -10.62 -10.16
N GLY A 363 17.33 -10.31 -11.36
CA GLY A 363 17.61 -11.07 -12.58
C GLY A 363 19.06 -10.89 -13.08
N ILE A 364 19.76 -9.85 -12.62
CA ILE A 364 21.15 -9.59 -13.03
C ILE A 364 22.09 -10.54 -12.27
N THR A 365 22.76 -11.42 -13.02
CA THR A 365 23.72 -12.39 -12.50
C THR A 365 24.99 -11.72 -11.99
N LEU A 366 25.48 -12.15 -10.83
CA LEU A 366 26.75 -11.65 -10.30
C LEU A 366 27.92 -12.29 -11.07
N PRO A 367 28.95 -11.53 -11.47
CA PRO A 367 30.14 -12.11 -12.08
C PRO A 367 30.89 -12.98 -11.06
N GLU A 368 31.42 -14.12 -11.53
CA GLU A 368 32.22 -15.04 -10.73
C GLU A 368 33.55 -14.38 -10.35
N LEU A 369 33.92 -14.46 -9.07
CA LEU A 369 35.23 -13.98 -8.62
C LEU A 369 36.13 -15.18 -8.28
N PRO A 370 37.25 -15.37 -9.02
CA PRO A 370 38.17 -16.44 -8.70
C PRO A 370 38.94 -16.13 -7.40
N GLY A 371 38.90 -17.05 -6.44
CA GLY A 371 39.83 -17.10 -5.30
C GLY A 371 39.44 -16.31 -4.05
N LEU A 372 38.21 -15.82 -3.91
CA LEU A 372 37.75 -15.27 -2.61
C LEU A 372 37.26 -16.39 -1.70
N LYS A 373 38.10 -16.75 -0.73
CA LYS A 373 37.69 -17.61 0.37
C LYS A 373 36.68 -16.85 1.25
N PRO A 374 35.45 -17.36 1.45
CA PRO A 374 34.48 -16.72 2.32
C PRO A 374 35.04 -16.62 3.75
N ARG A 375 34.79 -15.48 4.41
CA ARG A 375 35.16 -15.28 5.82
C ARG A 375 34.23 -16.14 6.68
N THR A 376 34.77 -17.14 7.36
CA THR A 376 33.99 -18.02 8.25
C THR A 376 33.77 -17.36 9.60
N PHE A 377 32.52 -17.17 10.01
CA PHE A 377 32.16 -16.78 11.37
C PHE A 377 32.04 -18.03 12.25
N TRP A 378 32.67 -18.02 13.44
CA TRP A 378 32.92 -19.21 14.28
C TRP A 378 31.80 -19.54 15.28
N LEU A 379 30.52 -19.48 14.87
CA LEU A 379 29.42 -19.89 15.75
C LEU A 379 29.05 -21.36 15.54
N SER A 380 28.89 -22.13 16.62
CA SER A 380 28.54 -23.55 16.53
C SER A 380 27.13 -23.75 15.96
N ARG A 381 26.96 -24.81 15.15
CA ARG A 381 25.70 -25.15 14.45
C ARG A 381 24.47 -25.21 15.38
N PRO A 382 24.48 -25.93 16.53
CA PRO A 382 23.27 -26.05 17.36
C PRO A 382 22.89 -24.73 18.04
N VAL A 383 23.89 -23.92 18.42
CA VAL A 383 23.64 -22.62 19.06
C VAL A 383 22.99 -21.65 18.07
N SER A 384 23.42 -21.67 16.82
CA SER A 384 22.87 -20.83 15.75
C SER A 384 21.39 -21.10 15.52
N PHE A 385 20.95 -22.35 15.58
CA PHE A 385 19.54 -22.70 15.42
C PHE A 385 18.66 -22.18 16.56
N TRP A 386 19.01 -22.48 17.82
CA TRP A 386 18.20 -22.05 18.97
C TRP A 386 18.11 -20.53 19.06
N LEU A 387 19.23 -19.83 18.80
CA LEU A 387 19.24 -18.38 18.78
C LEU A 387 18.38 -17.83 17.63
N ALA A 388 18.45 -18.41 16.43
CA ALA A 388 17.59 -18.01 15.30
C ALA A 388 16.10 -18.23 15.62
N ALA A 389 15.75 -19.35 16.27
CA ALA A 389 14.37 -19.64 16.66
C ALA A 389 13.85 -18.63 17.70
N VAL A 390 14.63 -18.31 18.73
CA VAL A 390 14.27 -17.30 19.74
C VAL A 390 14.09 -15.92 19.08
N LEU A 391 15.03 -15.50 18.24
CA LEU A 391 14.92 -14.25 17.51
C LEU A 391 13.72 -14.23 16.56
N ALA A 392 13.38 -15.35 15.92
CA ALA A 392 12.20 -15.45 15.06
C ALA A 392 10.90 -15.29 15.86
N VAL A 393 10.80 -15.86 17.06
CA VAL A 393 9.66 -15.64 17.95
C VAL A 393 9.56 -14.17 18.35
N ILE A 394 10.67 -13.55 18.75
CA ILE A 394 10.72 -12.12 19.08
C ILE A 394 10.28 -11.27 17.87
N PHE A 395 10.81 -11.57 16.68
CA PHE A 395 10.42 -10.91 15.43
C PHE A 395 8.92 -11.02 15.21
N VAL A 396 8.34 -12.23 15.26
CA VAL A 396 6.90 -12.44 15.00
C VAL A 396 6.04 -11.63 15.97
N LEU A 397 6.37 -11.65 17.27
CA LEU A 397 5.64 -10.89 18.28
C LEU A 397 5.71 -9.38 18.03
N LEU A 398 6.92 -8.84 17.81
CA LEU A 398 7.13 -7.42 17.52
C LEU A 398 6.47 -7.00 16.20
N PHE A 399 6.62 -7.82 15.16
CA PHE A 399 6.09 -7.56 13.83
C PHE A 399 4.57 -7.45 13.88
N PHE A 400 3.87 -8.44 14.45
CA PHE A 400 2.41 -8.36 14.59
C PHE A 400 1.98 -7.21 15.50
N ALA A 401 2.64 -6.99 16.65
CA ALA A 401 2.33 -5.85 17.51
C ALA A 401 2.47 -4.51 16.76
N GLY A 402 3.54 -4.33 15.99
CA GLY A 402 3.78 -3.15 15.17
C GLY A 402 2.77 -2.98 14.02
N LEU A 403 2.28 -4.07 13.43
CA LEU A 403 1.24 -4.03 12.39
C LEU A 403 -0.14 -3.61 12.93
N TYR A 404 -0.48 -3.99 14.17
CA TYR A 404 -1.74 -3.61 14.83
C TYR A 404 -1.68 -2.20 15.42
N MET A 405 -0.53 -1.78 15.94
CA MET A 405 -0.37 -0.46 16.54
C MET A 405 -0.37 0.64 15.46
N PRO A 406 -0.94 1.82 15.76
CA PRO A 406 -0.83 2.96 14.85
C PRO A 406 0.63 3.31 14.57
N CYS A 407 0.95 3.57 13.30
CA CYS A 407 2.29 3.93 12.82
C CYS A 407 2.38 5.39 12.36
N MET A 408 1.27 5.96 11.90
CA MET A 408 1.16 7.34 11.43
C MET A 408 -0.16 7.92 11.92
N ALA A 409 -0.23 9.24 12.00
CA ALA A 409 -1.40 9.95 12.48
C ALA A 409 -1.53 11.30 11.78
N LEU A 410 -2.77 11.65 11.43
CA LEU A 410 -3.14 12.95 10.87
C LEU A 410 -4.00 13.68 11.89
N ARG A 411 -3.68 14.95 12.13
CA ARG A 411 -4.35 15.82 13.10
C ARG A 411 -4.54 17.17 12.44
N ILE A 412 -5.76 17.70 12.41
CA ILE A 412 -6.02 19.08 11.96
C ILE A 412 -6.17 19.96 13.20
N ASP A 413 -5.36 21.00 13.31
CA ASP A 413 -5.36 21.96 14.41
C ASP A 413 -6.63 22.80 14.33
N GLU A 414 -7.40 22.81 15.42
CA GLU A 414 -8.63 23.59 15.56
C GLU A 414 -8.43 25.07 15.23
N ARG A 415 -7.22 25.60 15.42
CA ARG A 415 -6.88 27.00 15.15
C ARG A 415 -7.10 27.39 13.69
N GLN A 416 -7.07 26.44 12.76
CA GLN A 416 -7.31 26.70 11.34
C GLN A 416 -8.79 26.92 11.02
N LEU A 417 -9.69 26.51 11.91
CA LEU A 417 -11.12 26.76 11.73
C LEU A 417 -11.47 28.22 12.04
N TYR A 418 -10.65 28.91 12.84
CA TYR A 418 -10.91 30.28 13.30
C TYR A 418 -10.08 31.33 12.54
N PRO A 419 -10.55 32.59 12.46
CA PRO A 419 -9.79 33.71 11.91
C PRO A 419 -8.41 33.86 12.57
N PRO A 420 -7.37 34.23 11.80
CA PRO A 420 -7.41 34.75 10.43
C PRO A 420 -7.47 33.69 9.32
N ASN A 421 -7.30 32.41 9.65
CA ASN A 421 -7.15 31.35 8.64
C ASN A 421 -8.48 30.73 8.24
N GLY A 422 -9.38 30.51 9.19
CA GLY A 422 -10.72 29.98 8.94
C GLY A 422 -11.81 31.05 9.04
N SER A 423 -13.02 30.68 8.62
CA SER A 423 -14.21 31.55 8.63
C SER A 423 -15.04 31.41 9.90
N VAL A 424 -14.80 30.42 10.77
CA VAL A 424 -15.62 30.20 11.98
C VAL A 424 -15.32 31.29 13.00
N PRO A 425 -16.28 32.12 13.41
CA PRO A 425 -16.04 33.14 14.42
C PRO A 425 -15.66 32.50 15.77
N TYR A 426 -14.76 33.13 16.53
CA TYR A 426 -14.34 32.64 17.86
C TYR A 426 -15.51 32.46 18.85
N SER A 427 -16.62 33.16 18.66
CA SER A 427 -17.84 32.99 19.44
C SER A 427 -18.47 31.61 19.29
N ALA A 428 -18.24 30.92 18.18
CA ALA A 428 -18.74 29.57 17.92
C ALA A 428 -17.83 28.47 18.50
N LYS A 429 -16.67 28.81 19.09
CA LYS A 429 -15.74 27.84 19.66
C LYS A 429 -16.38 26.84 20.65
N PRO A 430 -17.23 27.26 21.61
CA PRO A 430 -17.89 26.32 22.52
C PRO A 430 -18.79 25.31 21.80
N ILE A 431 -19.40 25.72 20.66
CA ILE A 431 -20.24 24.85 19.85
C ILE A 431 -19.37 23.83 19.12
N VAL A 432 -18.27 24.26 18.51
CA VAL A 432 -17.28 23.38 17.86
C VAL A 432 -16.73 22.35 18.84
N GLU A 433 -16.39 22.76 20.06
CA GLU A 433 -15.96 21.87 21.13
C GLU A 433 -17.08 20.91 21.57
N SER A 434 -18.33 21.38 21.65
CA SER A 434 -19.48 20.54 22.03
C SER A 434 -19.84 19.47 21.00
N LEU A 435 -19.54 19.71 19.72
CA LEU A 435 -19.75 18.75 18.62
C LEU A 435 -18.63 17.72 18.51
N ALA A 436 -17.62 17.76 19.39
CA ALA A 436 -16.44 16.90 19.35
C ALA A 436 -15.70 16.94 17.99
N ILE A 437 -15.83 18.02 17.22
CA ILE A 437 -15.11 18.22 15.95
C ILE A 437 -13.60 18.05 16.13
N PRO A 438 -12.97 18.55 17.22
CA PRO A 438 -11.55 18.34 17.44
C PRO A 438 -11.14 16.88 17.56
N ASP A 439 -12.05 15.97 17.97
CA ASP A 439 -11.78 14.54 18.02
C ASP A 439 -12.06 13.85 16.68
N LEU A 440 -13.02 14.34 15.90
CA LEU A 440 -13.26 13.89 14.52
C LEU A 440 -12.10 14.25 13.58
N LEU A 441 -11.39 15.34 13.86
CA LEU A 441 -10.19 15.78 13.13
C LEU A 441 -8.92 14.97 13.49
N LYS A 442 -9.07 13.84 14.19
CA LYS A 442 -7.98 12.97 14.64
C LYS A 442 -8.13 11.58 14.04
N THR A 443 -7.25 11.24 13.11
CA THR A 443 -7.19 9.88 12.54
C THR A 443 -5.83 9.24 12.76
N ASP A 444 -5.83 8.02 13.25
CA ASP A 444 -4.65 7.19 13.44
C ASP A 444 -4.75 5.99 12.51
N ILE A 445 -3.61 5.57 11.93
CA ILE A 445 -3.58 4.47 10.96
C ILE A 445 -2.52 3.45 11.38
N SER A 446 -2.92 2.17 11.38
CA SER A 446 -2.00 1.04 11.47
C SER A 446 -1.78 0.43 10.08
N ILE A 447 -0.67 -0.27 9.88
CA ILE A 447 -0.37 -0.94 8.60
C ILE A 447 -1.47 -1.95 8.27
N LEU A 448 -1.92 -2.72 9.26
CA LEU A 448 -2.96 -3.72 9.04
C LEU A 448 -4.31 -3.10 8.65
N SER A 449 -4.72 -2.02 9.32
CA SER A 449 -5.98 -1.33 8.98
C SER A 449 -5.95 -0.81 7.55
N CYS A 450 -4.81 -0.24 7.12
CA CYS A 450 -4.61 0.20 5.75
C CYS A 450 -4.71 -0.95 4.75
N THR A 451 -4.05 -2.09 5.02
CA THR A 451 -4.11 -3.27 4.14
C THR A 451 -5.53 -3.84 4.02
N VAL A 452 -6.26 -3.95 5.13
CA VAL A 452 -7.67 -4.42 5.11
C VAL A 452 -8.54 -3.50 4.27
N TRP A 453 -8.36 -2.20 4.43
CA TRP A 453 -9.10 -1.22 3.65
C TRP A 453 -8.73 -1.25 2.16
N LEU A 454 -7.44 -1.40 1.81
CA LEU A 454 -7.01 -1.57 0.42
C LEU A 454 -7.66 -2.80 -0.25
N ILE A 455 -7.86 -3.89 0.50
CA ILE A 455 -8.57 -5.08 0.01
C ILE A 455 -10.05 -4.76 -0.28
N GLN A 456 -10.69 -3.93 0.56
CA GLN A 456 -12.07 -3.50 0.33
C GLN A 456 -12.19 -2.61 -0.91
N GLU A 457 -11.26 -1.66 -1.10
CA GLU A 457 -11.25 -0.75 -2.26
C GLU A 457 -10.93 -1.44 -3.58
N ILE A 458 -10.21 -2.56 -3.58
CA ILE A 458 -10.07 -3.34 -4.83
C ILE A 458 -11.45 -3.82 -5.32
N GLY A 459 -12.42 -4.00 -4.42
CA GLY A 459 -13.80 -4.31 -4.76
C GLY A 459 -14.58 -3.14 -5.39
N SER A 460 -14.16 -1.89 -5.16
CA SER A 460 -14.80 -0.70 -5.75
C SER A 460 -14.35 -0.44 -7.20
N GLY A 461 -13.20 -1.00 -7.60
CA GLY A 461 -12.68 -0.91 -8.98
C GLY A 461 -11.43 -0.03 -9.13
N GLU A 462 -10.91 0.53 -8.03
CA GLU A 462 -9.71 1.38 -8.06
C GLU A 462 -8.43 0.56 -8.35
N ALA A 463 -7.90 0.63 -9.56
CA ALA A 463 -6.72 -0.16 -9.94
C ALA A 463 -5.44 0.25 -9.16
N ASN A 464 -5.34 1.51 -8.71
CA ASN A 464 -4.23 1.95 -7.88
C ASN A 464 -4.23 1.30 -6.49
N SER A 465 -5.40 0.93 -5.96
CA SER A 465 -5.51 0.17 -4.71
C SER A 465 -4.92 -1.24 -4.84
N LEU A 466 -4.94 -1.84 -6.04
CA LEU A 466 -4.23 -3.09 -6.32
C LEU A 466 -2.71 -2.93 -6.24
N PHE A 467 -2.13 -1.89 -6.85
CA PHE A 467 -0.68 -1.65 -6.74
C PHE A 467 -0.26 -1.31 -5.31
N ALA A 468 -1.06 -0.52 -4.60
CA ALA A 468 -0.85 -0.26 -3.19
C ALA A 468 -0.89 -1.55 -2.36
N LEU A 469 -1.83 -2.47 -2.62
CA LEU A 469 -1.89 -3.77 -1.95
C LEU A 469 -0.68 -4.65 -2.27
N VAL A 470 -0.20 -4.68 -3.51
CA VAL A 470 1.00 -5.45 -3.88
C VAL A 470 2.23 -4.89 -3.18
N MET A 471 2.43 -3.57 -3.19
CA MET A 471 3.58 -2.97 -2.51
C MET A 471 3.48 -3.11 -0.99
N PHE A 472 2.35 -2.72 -0.41
CA PHE A 472 2.19 -2.62 1.04
C PHE A 472 1.76 -3.95 1.67
N GLY A 473 0.71 -4.59 1.19
CA GLY A 473 0.29 -5.90 1.69
C GLY A 473 1.32 -6.99 1.38
N PHE A 474 1.68 -7.16 0.11
CA PHE A 474 2.54 -8.29 -0.27
C PHE A 474 4.03 -8.03 0.02
N CYS A 475 4.65 -6.94 -0.45
CA CYS A 475 6.09 -6.74 -0.27
C CYS A 475 6.49 -6.35 1.16
N VAL A 476 5.67 -5.61 1.90
CA VAL A 476 5.97 -5.27 3.31
C VAL A 476 5.54 -6.38 4.25
N MET A 477 4.33 -6.93 4.13
CA MET A 477 3.85 -7.91 5.12
C MET A 477 4.23 -9.36 4.78
N VAL A 478 3.81 -9.83 3.61
CA VAL A 478 3.93 -11.26 3.24
C VAL A 478 5.39 -11.66 3.02
N LEU A 479 6.16 -10.88 2.25
CA LEU A 479 7.55 -11.23 1.94
C LEU A 479 8.48 -11.16 3.15
N THR A 480 8.26 -10.21 4.08
CA THR A 480 9.04 -10.11 5.32
C THR A 480 8.80 -11.33 6.22
N LEU A 481 7.53 -11.73 6.39
CA LEU A 481 7.20 -12.94 7.15
C LEU A 481 7.73 -14.21 6.47
N ALA A 482 7.57 -14.32 5.16
CA ALA A 482 8.07 -15.45 4.38
C ALA A 482 9.59 -15.59 4.49
N ASP A 483 10.34 -14.49 4.46
CA ASP A 483 11.79 -14.52 4.61
C ASP A 483 12.21 -15.11 5.97
N VAL A 484 11.61 -14.66 7.08
CA VAL A 484 11.92 -15.20 8.41
C VAL A 484 11.57 -16.69 8.52
N LEU A 485 10.45 -17.12 7.93
CA LEU A 485 10.07 -18.54 7.89
C LEU A 485 11.07 -19.38 7.07
N LEU A 486 11.53 -18.86 5.92
CA LEU A 486 12.54 -19.54 5.09
C LEU A 486 13.91 -19.62 5.78
N LEU A 487 14.31 -18.56 6.50
CA LEU A 487 15.53 -18.55 7.31
C LEU A 487 15.45 -19.57 8.46
N LEU A 488 14.30 -19.68 9.12
CA LEU A 488 14.08 -20.69 10.17
C LEU A 488 14.11 -22.12 9.60
N ALA A 489 13.51 -22.34 8.43
CA ALA A 489 13.57 -23.62 7.73
C ALA A 489 15.01 -23.99 7.31
N ALA A 490 15.80 -23.00 6.86
CA ALA A 490 17.22 -23.18 6.57
C ALA A 490 18.02 -23.54 7.83
N ALA A 491 17.79 -22.84 8.94
CA ALA A 491 18.42 -23.12 10.23
C ALA A 491 18.07 -24.52 10.77
N LEU A 492 16.81 -24.95 10.63
CA LEU A 492 16.36 -26.31 10.99
C LEU A 492 17.06 -27.39 10.18
N ARG A 493 17.25 -27.16 8.87
CA ARG A 493 18.00 -28.08 7.99
C ARG A 493 19.46 -28.16 8.40
N LEU A 494 20.08 -27.02 8.70
CA LEU A 494 21.46 -26.95 9.18
C LEU A 494 21.65 -27.70 10.51
N ALA A 495 20.64 -27.67 11.40
CA ALA A 495 20.71 -28.36 12.69
C ALA A 495 20.56 -29.89 12.60
N LYS A 496 19.95 -30.43 11.54
CA LYS A 496 19.69 -31.88 11.39
C LYS A 496 20.89 -32.70 10.91
N ASP A 497 22.03 -32.05 10.67
CA ASP A 497 23.29 -32.67 10.20
C ASP A 497 23.08 -33.63 9.01
N ASP A 498 22.15 -33.26 8.13
CA ASP A 498 21.85 -34.01 6.92
C ASP A 498 22.99 -33.70 5.93
N THR A 499 24.03 -34.53 5.94
CA THR A 499 25.29 -34.41 5.15
C THR A 499 25.08 -34.43 3.62
N SER A 500 23.83 -34.44 3.16
CA SER A 500 23.44 -34.24 1.79
C SER A 500 23.88 -32.84 1.30
N ALA A 501 25.00 -32.81 0.57
CA ALA A 501 25.70 -31.63 0.01
C ALA A 501 24.88 -30.75 -0.97
N SER A 502 23.55 -30.88 -1.00
CA SER A 502 22.71 -29.98 -1.79
C SER A 502 22.55 -28.65 -1.08
N THR A 503 22.91 -27.55 -1.77
CA THR A 503 22.63 -26.18 -1.31
C THR A 503 21.18 -26.06 -0.85
N CYS A 504 20.98 -25.61 0.38
CA CYS A 504 19.66 -25.48 0.99
C CYS A 504 18.79 -24.53 0.16
N SER A 505 17.80 -25.06 -0.55
CA SER A 505 16.91 -24.28 -1.41
C SER A 505 16.19 -23.17 -0.64
N PHE A 506 15.84 -23.41 0.63
CA PHE A 506 15.22 -22.43 1.52
C PHE A 506 16.10 -21.19 1.71
N TYR A 507 17.41 -21.36 1.86
CA TYR A 507 18.33 -20.22 2.01
C TYR A 507 18.42 -19.39 0.72
N ARG A 508 18.41 -20.04 -0.45
CA ARG A 508 18.38 -19.33 -1.74
C ARG A 508 17.11 -18.50 -1.88
N TRP A 509 15.95 -19.05 -1.51
CA TRP A 509 14.69 -18.31 -1.51
C TRP A 509 14.67 -17.19 -0.48
N ALA A 510 15.20 -17.41 0.73
CA ALA A 510 15.34 -16.36 1.73
C ALA A 510 16.16 -15.17 1.20
N LYS A 511 17.29 -15.40 0.51
CA LYS A 511 18.05 -14.31 -0.12
C LYS A 511 17.22 -13.47 -1.09
N ILE A 512 16.35 -14.11 -1.87
CA ILE A 512 15.45 -13.42 -2.81
C ILE A 512 14.38 -12.66 -2.03
N CYS A 513 13.71 -13.31 -1.07
CA CYS A 513 12.68 -12.69 -0.23
C CYS A 513 13.22 -11.50 0.55
N ARG A 514 14.40 -11.57 1.17
CA ARG A 514 15.03 -10.46 1.88
C ARG A 514 15.26 -9.23 1.00
N LYS A 515 15.60 -9.44 -0.28
CA LYS A 515 15.80 -8.35 -1.23
C LYS A 515 14.49 -7.71 -1.69
N LEU A 516 13.40 -8.48 -1.71
CA LEU A 516 12.07 -8.02 -2.06
C LEU A 516 11.25 -7.52 -0.86
N ALA A 517 11.61 -7.91 0.36
CA ALA A 517 10.99 -7.45 1.59
C ALA A 517 11.27 -5.94 1.77
N MET A 518 10.20 -5.16 1.89
CA MET A 518 10.24 -3.69 1.91
C MET A 518 9.83 -3.10 3.27
N LEU A 519 9.90 -3.88 4.36
CA LEU A 519 9.59 -3.37 5.71
C LEU A 519 10.47 -2.17 6.09
N ASP A 520 11.78 -2.30 5.95
CA ASP A 520 12.75 -1.21 6.15
C ASP A 520 12.45 0.04 5.32
N VAL A 521 12.15 -0.14 4.03
CA VAL A 521 11.82 0.95 3.10
C VAL A 521 10.52 1.64 3.52
N SER A 522 9.50 0.88 3.94
CA SER A 522 8.22 1.43 4.42
C SER A 522 8.38 2.24 5.70
N ILE A 523 9.18 1.74 6.66
CA ILE A 523 9.49 2.45 7.91
C ILE A 523 10.18 3.78 7.58
N MET A 524 11.17 3.76 6.68
CA MET A 524 11.85 4.97 6.24
C MET A 524 10.89 5.93 5.53
N GLY A 525 9.98 5.41 4.72
CA GLY A 525 8.93 6.18 4.04
C GLY A 525 8.08 6.98 5.01
N VAL A 526 7.52 6.31 6.02
CA VAL A 526 6.70 6.95 7.07
C VAL A 526 7.51 8.00 7.82
N TYR A 527 8.77 7.71 8.17
CA TYR A 527 9.62 8.65 8.86
C TYR A 527 9.94 9.90 8.02
N VAL A 528 10.32 9.72 6.75
CA VAL A 528 10.65 10.84 5.86
C VAL A 528 9.43 11.69 5.58
N ILE A 529 8.25 11.10 5.30
CA ILE A 529 7.07 11.90 5.01
C ILE A 529 6.56 12.65 6.23
N THR A 530 6.57 12.04 7.41
CA THR A 530 6.14 12.72 8.64
C THR A 530 7.07 13.89 8.97
N PHE A 531 8.37 13.72 8.73
CA PHE A 531 9.34 14.81 8.81
C PHE A 531 9.06 15.92 7.79
N CYS A 532 8.81 15.57 6.52
CA CYS A 532 8.51 16.54 5.45
C CYS A 532 7.21 17.29 5.73
N MET A 533 6.15 16.58 6.13
CA MET A 533 4.82 17.12 6.45
C MET A 533 4.81 18.04 7.67
N GLY A 534 5.91 18.10 8.44
CA GLY A 534 6.09 19.10 9.49
C GLY A 534 5.96 20.55 9.01
N ILE A 535 6.11 20.82 7.71
CA ILE A 535 5.88 22.15 7.11
C ILE A 535 4.42 22.59 7.24
N TYR A 536 3.49 21.66 7.14
CA TYR A 536 2.06 21.93 7.14
C TYR A 536 1.53 22.22 8.54
N LYS A 537 2.36 22.07 9.57
CA LYS A 537 2.01 22.45 10.94
C LYS A 537 1.56 23.92 11.03
N LYS A 538 2.10 24.82 10.21
CA LYS A 538 1.67 26.23 10.16
C LYS A 538 0.29 26.41 9.56
N GLN A 539 -0.08 25.51 8.64
CA GLN A 539 -1.42 25.38 8.06
C GLN A 539 -2.31 24.45 8.90
N GLY A 540 -1.85 24.09 10.11
CA GLY A 540 -2.57 23.25 11.07
C GLY A 540 -2.76 21.80 10.68
N ILE A 541 -2.16 21.33 9.58
CA ILE A 541 -2.11 19.89 9.31
C ILE A 541 -0.87 19.34 10.01
N VAL A 542 -1.09 18.56 11.05
CA VAL A 542 -0.05 17.94 11.87
C VAL A 542 -0.03 16.44 11.61
N VAL A 543 0.98 16.02 10.86
CA VAL A 543 1.27 14.59 10.65
C VAL A 543 2.32 14.17 11.67
N SER A 544 2.10 13.06 12.37
CA SER A 544 3.02 12.58 13.41
C SER A 544 3.24 11.07 13.33
N THR A 545 4.46 10.63 13.67
CA THR A 545 4.79 9.22 13.83
C THR A 545 4.19 8.68 15.12
N ARG A 546 3.73 7.43 15.09
CA ARG A 546 3.14 6.75 16.25
C ARG A 546 4.02 5.60 16.76
N PRO A 547 3.79 5.10 18.00
CA PRO A 547 4.64 4.07 18.60
C PRO A 547 4.76 2.77 17.80
N GLY A 548 3.78 2.44 16.95
CA GLY A 548 3.85 1.25 16.08
C GLY A 548 5.07 1.27 15.16
N LEU A 549 5.51 2.46 14.72
CA LEU A 549 6.71 2.60 13.89
C LEU A 549 7.98 2.15 14.64
N ILE A 550 8.11 2.46 15.93
CA ILE A 550 9.26 2.06 16.75
C ILE A 550 9.26 0.54 16.94
N VAL A 551 8.09 -0.06 17.19
CA VAL A 551 7.96 -1.52 17.33
C VAL A 551 8.35 -2.23 16.03
N LEU A 552 7.97 -1.68 14.87
CA LEU A 552 8.38 -2.21 13.55
C LEU A 552 9.89 -2.07 13.31
N ILE A 553 10.52 -0.99 13.76
CA ILE A 553 12.00 -0.85 13.72
C ILE A 553 12.66 -1.97 14.51
N LEU A 554 12.17 -2.25 15.73
CA LEU A 554 12.71 -3.35 16.55
C LEU A 554 12.50 -4.72 15.89
N ALA A 555 11.36 -4.92 15.22
CA ALA A 555 11.14 -6.11 14.42
C ALA A 555 12.16 -6.23 13.27
N GLU A 556 12.39 -5.18 12.50
CA GLU A 556 13.37 -5.17 11.40
C GLU A 556 14.82 -5.43 11.89
N VAL A 557 15.16 -4.95 13.09
CA VAL A 557 16.45 -5.28 13.73
C VAL A 557 16.54 -6.78 14.03
N ALA A 558 15.51 -7.37 14.64
CA ALA A 558 15.47 -8.81 14.90
C ALA A 558 15.55 -9.63 13.60
N HIS A 559 14.81 -9.22 12.57
CA HIS A 559 14.85 -9.82 11.23
C HIS A 559 16.27 -9.79 10.65
N THR A 560 16.94 -8.63 10.73
CA THR A 560 18.32 -8.46 10.25
C THR A 560 19.29 -9.37 11.00
N LEU A 561 19.16 -9.49 12.33
CA LEU A 561 20.00 -10.38 13.13
C LEU A 561 19.81 -11.86 12.77
N ILE A 562 18.57 -12.31 12.54
CA ILE A 562 18.29 -13.68 12.07
C ILE A 562 18.97 -13.93 10.73
N TYR A 563 18.83 -12.99 9.78
CA TYR A 563 19.45 -13.12 8.46
C TYR A 563 20.97 -13.24 8.57
N TRP A 564 21.63 -12.40 9.37
CA TRP A 564 23.08 -12.44 9.56
C TRP A 564 23.54 -13.75 10.19
N LEU A 565 22.83 -14.21 11.23
CA LEU A 565 23.12 -15.45 11.93
C LEU A 565 23.01 -16.68 11.01
N VAL A 566 21.88 -16.82 10.31
CA VAL A 566 21.63 -17.96 9.42
C VAL A 566 22.53 -17.90 8.19
N SER A 567 22.72 -16.72 7.59
CA SER A 567 23.59 -16.57 6.42
C SER A 567 25.04 -16.91 6.74
N GLY A 568 25.56 -16.43 7.88
CA GLY A 568 26.92 -16.73 8.31
C GLY A 568 27.13 -18.22 8.59
N ALA A 569 26.14 -18.89 9.19
CA ALA A 569 26.23 -20.33 9.46
C ALA A 569 26.16 -21.17 8.17
N MET A 570 25.31 -20.78 7.21
CA MET A 570 25.23 -21.43 5.89
C MET A 570 26.52 -21.25 5.08
N GLU A 571 27.10 -20.05 5.09
CA GLU A 571 28.35 -19.77 4.36
C GLU A 571 29.54 -20.50 4.98
N ALA A 572 29.56 -20.66 6.31
CA ALA A 572 30.56 -21.49 6.99
C ALA A 572 30.42 -22.98 6.62
N GLN A 573 29.21 -23.51 6.47
CA GLN A 573 29.00 -24.90 6.03
C GLN A 573 29.52 -25.12 4.61
N VAL A 574 29.16 -24.24 3.67
CA VAL A 574 29.61 -24.34 2.26
C VAL A 574 31.15 -24.29 2.19
N ALA A 575 31.78 -23.42 2.97
CA ALA A 575 33.25 -23.34 3.03
C ALA A 575 33.90 -24.62 3.60
N GLN A 576 33.27 -25.26 4.60
CA GLN A 576 33.75 -26.53 5.14
C GLN A 576 33.60 -27.68 4.13
N GLU A 577 32.50 -27.72 3.39
CA GLU A 577 32.25 -28.73 2.35
C GLU A 577 33.26 -28.58 1.20
N GLU A 578 33.53 -27.36 0.75
CA GLU A 578 34.55 -27.07 -0.27
C GLU A 578 35.95 -27.52 0.19
N GLN A 579 36.36 -27.18 1.43
CA GLN A 579 37.62 -27.64 2.00
C GLN A 579 37.69 -29.17 2.13
N THR A 580 36.59 -29.81 2.52
CA THR A 580 36.53 -31.27 2.64
C THR A 580 36.64 -31.94 1.28
N TYR A 581 36.04 -31.35 0.24
CA TYR A 581 36.14 -31.83 -1.13
C TYR A 581 37.56 -31.67 -1.68
N GLU A 582 38.16 -30.48 -1.52
CA GLU A 582 39.56 -30.23 -1.91
C GLU A 582 40.51 -31.24 -1.23
N TYR A 583 40.33 -31.48 0.08
CA TYR A 583 41.12 -32.46 0.82
C TYR A 583 40.91 -33.90 0.30
N LYS A 584 39.66 -34.31 0.03
CA LYS A 584 39.37 -35.64 -0.53
C LYS A 584 39.97 -35.83 -1.93
N MET A 585 39.94 -34.79 -2.77
CA MET A 585 40.56 -34.81 -4.09
C MET A 585 42.08 -34.94 -3.98
N ALA A 586 42.72 -34.15 -3.10
CA ALA A 586 44.16 -34.25 -2.86
C ALA A 586 44.58 -35.64 -2.34
N MET A 587 43.81 -36.22 -1.42
CA MET A 587 44.07 -37.59 -0.92
C MET A 587 43.80 -38.67 -1.97
N ALA A 588 42.86 -38.47 -2.89
CA ALA A 588 42.60 -39.41 -3.98
C ALA A 588 43.75 -39.40 -5.00
N GLU A 589 44.30 -38.23 -5.32
CA GLU A 589 45.48 -38.09 -6.17
C GLU A 589 46.71 -38.75 -5.55
N GLU A 590 46.97 -38.53 -4.25
CA GLU A 590 48.07 -39.20 -3.54
C GLU A 590 47.86 -40.73 -3.46
N GLY A 591 46.62 -41.19 -3.25
CA GLY A 591 46.28 -42.61 -3.19
C GLY A 591 46.44 -43.33 -4.54
N GLU A 592 46.12 -42.67 -5.65
CA GLU A 592 46.34 -43.21 -7.00
C GLU A 592 47.83 -43.29 -7.33
N GLU A 593 48.63 -42.31 -6.90
CA GLU A 593 50.09 -42.34 -7.08
C GLU A 593 50.75 -43.49 -6.29
N VAL A 594 50.30 -43.75 -5.06
CA VAL A 594 50.77 -44.89 -4.25
C VAL A 594 50.32 -46.23 -4.84
N ALA A 595 49.07 -46.34 -5.29
CA ALA A 595 48.56 -47.55 -5.93
C ALA A 595 49.26 -47.84 -7.28
N ALA A 596 49.66 -46.79 -8.02
CA ALA A 596 50.43 -46.93 -9.25
C ALA A 596 51.90 -47.35 -8.97
N ALA A 597 52.49 -46.89 -7.86
CA ALA A 597 53.85 -47.22 -7.47
C ALA A 597 54.01 -48.67 -6.96
N GLU A 598 52.98 -49.26 -6.36
CA GLU A 598 53.01 -50.63 -5.82
C GLU A 598 52.56 -51.72 -6.80
N ALA A 599 52.15 -51.38 -8.02
CA ALA A 599 51.81 -52.39 -9.03
C ALA A 599 53.08 -53.16 -9.47
N PRO A 600 53.24 -54.45 -9.12
CA PRO A 600 54.42 -55.20 -9.54
C PRO A 600 54.40 -55.34 -11.06
N GLN A 601 55.49 -54.95 -11.73
CA GLN A 601 55.75 -55.24 -13.14
C GLN A 601 55.79 -56.75 -13.38
N LYS A 602 54.63 -57.42 -13.41
CA LYS A 602 54.48 -58.69 -14.10
C LYS A 602 54.31 -58.38 -15.57
N LEU A 603 55.45 -58.29 -16.24
CA LEU A 603 55.58 -58.30 -17.68
C LEU A 603 55.14 -59.68 -18.21
N GLU A 604 53.83 -59.94 -18.28
CA GLU A 604 53.32 -61.11 -19.01
C GLU A 604 53.32 -60.79 -20.51
N LEU A 605 54.42 -61.16 -21.18
CA LEU A 605 54.34 -61.53 -22.59
C LEU A 605 53.47 -62.80 -22.70
N SER A 606 52.19 -62.62 -23.02
CA SER A 606 51.35 -63.71 -23.50
C SER A 606 51.02 -63.49 -24.97
N CYS A 607 51.76 -64.22 -25.79
CA CYS A 607 51.51 -64.45 -27.20
C CYS A 607 50.28 -65.37 -27.32
N GLY A 608 49.18 -64.92 -27.94
CA GLY A 608 48.16 -65.85 -28.43
C GLY A 608 46.73 -65.35 -28.53
N GLY A 609 46.24 -65.22 -29.77
CA GLY A 609 45.02 -65.93 -30.15
C GLY A 609 43.67 -65.21 -30.02
N LEU A 610 43.35 -64.42 -31.04
CA LEU A 610 42.25 -64.70 -31.96
C LEU A 610 41.00 -65.42 -31.39
N LYS A 611 39.93 -64.66 -31.13
CA LYS A 611 38.48 -64.94 -31.38
C LYS A 611 37.60 -64.43 -30.24
N ARG A 612 36.92 -63.31 -30.48
CA ARG A 612 35.46 -63.18 -30.26
C ARG A 612 34.94 -61.92 -30.94
N PHE A 613 34.48 -62.16 -32.16
CA PHE A 613 33.64 -61.32 -32.99
C PHE A 613 32.18 -61.75 -32.76
N PHE A 614 31.24 -60.79 -32.80
CA PHE A 614 29.76 -60.90 -32.71
C PHE A 614 29.20 -61.19 -31.30
N THR A 615 28.20 -60.49 -30.73
CA THR A 615 27.06 -59.64 -31.19
C THR A 615 26.52 -58.97 -29.90
N CYS A 616 26.02 -57.74 -29.77
CA CYS A 616 24.82 -57.08 -30.35
C CYS A 616 24.72 -55.70 -29.64
N SER A 617 24.89 -54.54 -30.27
CA SER A 617 23.88 -53.72 -30.97
C SER A 617 22.62 -53.38 -30.14
N ARG A 618 22.53 -52.14 -29.60
CA ARG A 618 21.50 -51.13 -29.94
C ARG A 618 21.62 -49.83 -29.13
N LEU A 619 21.80 -48.73 -29.88
CA LEU A 619 21.30 -47.34 -29.71
C LEU A 619 21.63 -46.61 -28.39
N GLY A 620 22.28 -45.45 -28.35
CA GLY A 620 22.68 -44.50 -29.38
C GLY A 620 22.85 -43.13 -28.70
N SER A 621 24.07 -42.61 -28.66
CA SER A 621 24.32 -41.19 -28.39
C SER A 621 25.68 -40.81 -28.97
N SER A 622 25.62 -39.92 -29.95
CA SER A 622 26.73 -39.38 -30.71
C SER A 622 27.66 -38.56 -29.81
N CYS A 623 28.80 -39.12 -29.43
CA CYS A 623 29.95 -38.34 -28.98
C CYS A 623 30.70 -37.85 -30.22
N ALA A 624 30.62 -36.55 -30.49
CA ALA A 624 31.47 -35.90 -31.48
C ALA A 624 32.89 -35.81 -30.92
N GLU A 625 33.80 -36.58 -31.51
CA GLU A 625 35.26 -36.45 -31.39
C GLU A 625 35.70 -35.04 -31.80
N LYS A 626 36.44 -34.37 -30.92
CA LYS A 626 37.30 -33.23 -31.28
C LYS A 626 38.61 -33.78 -31.86
N PRO A 627 39.03 -33.40 -33.08
CA PRO A 627 40.36 -33.71 -33.56
C PRO A 627 41.40 -32.80 -32.88
N GLY A 628 42.57 -33.39 -32.63
CA GLY A 628 43.65 -32.84 -31.81
C GLY A 628 44.30 -31.56 -32.34
N LEU A 629 44.93 -30.85 -31.41
CA LEU A 629 45.93 -29.83 -31.65
C LEU A 629 47.33 -30.47 -31.62
N PRO A 630 48.24 -30.10 -32.54
CA PRO A 630 49.62 -30.55 -32.49
C PRO A 630 50.42 -29.77 -31.43
N VAL A 631 51.33 -30.48 -30.79
CA VAL A 631 52.37 -29.97 -29.90
C VAL A 631 53.45 -29.30 -30.75
N THR A 632 53.77 -28.05 -30.43
CA THR A 632 55.11 -27.44 -30.55
C THR A 632 55.32 -26.50 -29.38
#